data_AF-A0A2N1TZ20-F1
#
_entry.id   AF-A0A2N1TZ20-F1
#
_cell.length_a   1.000
_cell.length_b   1.000
_cell.length_c   1.000
_cell.angle_alpha   90.00
_cell.angle_beta   90.00
_cell.angle_gamma   90.00
#
_symmetry.space_group_name_H-M   'P 1'
#
loop_
_entity.id
_entity.type
_entity.pdbx_description
1 polymer ?
#
loop_
_entity_poly.entity_id
_entity_poly.type
_entity_poly.pdbx_seq_one_letter_code
_entity_poly.pdbx_strand_id
1 'polypeptide(L)'
;MIYIIILVVVSGLIAYIGDVLGTYVGKRRLTVLGLRPRITALVVAISTGILITLLTLGVLTALSEDVRTALFNMNSLRQDLETLQNETKSLEQVKLQLEKEKTELSQDVERLTTTVRIKETESVVFRKDEPLAVTVINTNKSINEVMKELTTLVISLTTKVRRRGVKVQDEINFFTDNKEQLNGMAAHIASSSQDMVVGAVAAENINAGEQLGNVRFMLVPNNRIFQKNQEIASIQIDGRLNRGEIARNLKQFMDEINQEVVRLGMIANPLTGRFGDLSSDSMLSFYDMVNRIKDLDRQFILIAVVPEDTYAIGPLNVTFRFEETGESIYTTQPETPDSESAPDGE
;
A
#
# COMPACT_ATOMS: atom_id res chain seq x y z
N MET A 1 -39.60 59.64 17.61
CA MET A 1 -40.68 60.62 17.85
C MET A 1 -40.17 62.03 18.10
N ILE A 2 -39.19 62.26 18.99
CA ILE A 2 -38.77 63.62 19.35
C ILE A 2 -38.27 64.47 18.16
N TYR A 3 -37.56 63.84 17.22
CA TYR A 3 -37.11 64.48 15.98
C TYR A 3 -38.24 64.91 15.04
N ILE A 4 -39.35 64.16 15.03
CA ILE A 4 -40.52 64.49 14.21
C ILE A 4 -41.20 65.75 14.77
N ILE A 5 -41.31 65.86 16.10
CA ILE A 5 -41.88 67.04 16.77
C ILE A 5 -41.00 68.28 16.51
N ILE A 6 -39.67 68.14 16.63
CA ILE A 6 -38.72 69.23 16.33
C ILE A 6 -38.85 69.68 14.87
N LEU A 7 -38.93 68.74 13.92
CA LEU A 7 -39.11 69.08 12.50
C LEU A 7 -40.42 69.84 12.26
N VAL A 8 -41.53 69.41 12.85
CA VAL A 8 -42.84 70.09 12.68
C VAL A 8 -42.81 71.51 13.25
N VAL A 9 -42.21 71.70 14.43
CA VAL A 9 -42.06 73.03 15.05
C VAL A 9 -41.17 73.94 14.19
N VAL A 10 -40.02 73.43 13.72
CA VAL A 10 -39.11 74.19 12.86
C VAL A 10 -39.77 74.54 11.52
N SER A 11 -40.55 73.61 10.94
CA SER A 11 -41.33 73.84 9.71
C SER A 11 -42.34 74.97 9.87
N GLY A 12 -43.07 74.97 11.00
CA GLY A 12 -44.04 76.03 11.31
C GLY A 12 -43.39 77.39 11.53
N LEU A 13 -42.24 77.42 12.20
CA LEU A 13 -41.48 78.65 12.46
C LEU A 13 -40.93 79.26 11.15
N ILE A 14 -40.44 78.40 10.26
CA ILE A 14 -39.95 78.75 8.93
C ILE A 14 -41.09 79.29 8.05
N ALA A 15 -42.25 78.62 8.04
CA ALA A 15 -43.41 79.04 7.26
C ALA A 15 -43.89 80.44 7.68
N TYR A 16 -43.90 80.72 8.99
CA TYR A 16 -44.23 82.03 9.53
C TYR A 16 -43.24 83.11 9.08
N ILE A 17 -41.93 82.85 9.14
CA ILE A 17 -40.90 83.81 8.69
C ILE A 17 -41.04 84.11 7.19
N GLY A 18 -41.33 83.10 6.37
CA GLY A 18 -41.55 83.27 4.93
C GLY A 18 -42.75 84.17 4.60
N ASP A 19 -43.86 84.02 5.32
CA ASP A 19 -45.07 84.82 5.13
C ASP A 19 -44.88 86.29 5.57
N VAL A 20 -44.14 86.48 6.67
CA VAL A 20 -43.77 87.82 7.17
C VAL A 20 -42.85 88.54 6.18
N LEU A 21 -41.83 87.86 5.63
CA LEU A 21 -40.96 88.46 4.60
C LEU A 21 -41.73 88.83 3.34
N GLY A 22 -42.61 87.95 2.86
CA GLY A 22 -43.46 88.22 1.68
C GLY A 22 -44.34 89.44 1.89
N THR A 23 -44.98 89.54 3.05
CA THR A 23 -45.85 90.67 3.41
C THR A 23 -45.06 91.98 3.58
N TYR A 24 -43.84 91.92 4.12
CA TYR A 24 -42.97 93.07 4.30
C TYR A 24 -42.51 93.68 2.97
N VAL A 25 -42.12 92.83 2.01
CA VAL A 25 -41.75 93.23 0.64
C VAL A 25 -42.94 93.85 -0.09
N GLY A 26 -44.14 93.28 0.10
CA GLY A 26 -45.38 93.82 -0.47
C GLY A 26 -45.76 95.21 0.05
N LYS A 27 -45.57 95.49 1.35
CA LYS A 27 -45.88 96.80 1.96
C LYS A 27 -44.90 97.90 1.55
N ARG A 28 -43.62 97.59 1.33
CA ARG A 28 -42.60 98.58 0.91
C ARG A 28 -42.58 98.89 -0.59
N ARG A 29 -43.50 98.31 -1.39
CA ARG A 29 -43.57 98.45 -2.86
C ARG A 29 -42.23 98.18 -3.56
N LEU A 30 -41.45 97.25 -3.03
CA LEU A 30 -40.17 96.87 -3.63
C LEU A 30 -40.43 96.17 -4.96
N THR A 31 -39.67 96.55 -5.98
CA THR A 31 -39.72 95.92 -7.31
C THR A 31 -38.46 95.09 -7.48
N VAL A 32 -38.64 93.77 -7.57
CA VAL A 32 -37.56 92.85 -7.96
C VAL A 32 -37.76 92.60 -9.44
N LEU A 33 -36.72 92.85 -10.25
CA LEU A 33 -36.71 92.61 -11.70
C LEU A 33 -37.83 93.33 -12.49
N GLY A 34 -38.31 94.49 -12.01
CA GLY A 34 -39.30 95.31 -12.72
C GLY A 34 -40.77 94.83 -12.66
N LEU A 35 -41.10 93.84 -11.83
CA LEU A 35 -42.47 93.33 -11.68
C LEU A 35 -43.38 94.22 -10.81
N ARG A 36 -44.71 94.15 -11.01
CA ARG A 36 -45.71 94.86 -10.20
C ARG A 36 -45.61 94.44 -8.72
N PRO A 37 -45.70 95.37 -7.75
CA PRO A 37 -45.45 95.09 -6.32
C PRO A 37 -46.20 93.91 -5.69
N ARG A 38 -47.43 93.61 -6.13
CA ARG A 38 -48.19 92.44 -5.66
C ARG A 38 -47.59 91.11 -6.13
N ILE A 39 -47.11 91.05 -7.37
CA ILE A 39 -46.50 89.85 -7.96
C ILE A 39 -45.10 89.65 -7.38
N THR A 40 -44.35 90.74 -7.16
CA THR A 40 -43.03 90.69 -6.53
C THR A 40 -43.07 90.05 -5.14
N ALA A 41 -44.06 90.41 -4.31
CA ALA A 41 -44.23 89.81 -2.99
C ALA A 41 -44.49 88.28 -3.06
N LEU A 42 -45.32 87.84 -4.01
CA LEU A 42 -45.62 86.42 -4.23
C LEU A 42 -44.39 85.64 -4.71
N VAL A 43 -43.64 86.20 -5.67
CA VAL A 43 -42.40 85.57 -6.18
C VAL A 43 -41.37 85.44 -5.06
N VAL A 44 -41.17 86.49 -4.25
CA VAL A 44 -40.23 86.44 -3.13
C VAL A 44 -40.67 85.41 -2.08
N ALA A 45 -41.96 85.31 -1.76
CA ALA A 45 -42.47 84.30 -0.83
C ALA A 45 -42.23 82.87 -1.34
N ILE A 46 -42.53 82.58 -2.61
CA ILE A 46 -42.31 81.26 -3.23
C ILE A 46 -40.81 80.93 -3.29
N SER A 47 -39.98 81.86 -3.74
CA SER A 47 -38.52 81.67 -3.81
C SER A 47 -37.91 81.46 -2.43
N THR A 48 -38.39 82.16 -1.40
CA THR A 48 -37.94 81.97 -0.01
C THR A 48 -38.36 80.59 0.50
N GLY A 49 -39.58 80.14 0.20
CA GLY A 49 -40.02 78.77 0.50
C GLY A 49 -39.14 77.70 -0.16
N ILE A 50 -38.85 77.83 -1.46
CA ILE A 50 -37.95 76.91 -2.19
C ILE A 50 -36.54 76.94 -1.61
N LEU A 51 -36.01 78.12 -1.28
CA LEU A 51 -34.67 78.25 -0.72
C LEU A 51 -34.57 77.55 0.64
N ILE A 52 -35.59 77.69 1.50
CA ILE A 52 -35.58 77.06 2.81
C ILE A 52 -35.74 75.53 2.69
N THR A 53 -36.59 75.02 1.80
CA THR A 53 -36.71 73.57 1.60
C THR A 53 -35.41 72.96 1.07
N LEU A 54 -34.72 73.64 0.15
CA LEU A 54 -33.40 73.23 -0.34
C LEU A 54 -32.34 73.24 0.77
N LEU A 55 -32.29 74.29 1.59
CA LEU A 55 -31.38 74.37 2.74
C LEU A 55 -31.66 73.26 3.76
N THR A 56 -32.93 73.03 4.08
CA THR A 56 -33.35 72.00 5.04
C THR A 56 -32.97 70.61 4.54
N LEU A 57 -33.25 70.32 3.26
CA LEU A 57 -32.88 69.06 2.63
C LEU A 57 -31.35 68.88 2.59
N GLY A 58 -30.60 69.93 2.21
CA GLY A 58 -29.14 69.89 2.14
C GLY A 58 -28.48 69.65 3.50
N VAL A 59 -28.94 70.34 4.56
CA VAL A 59 -28.46 70.11 5.93
C VAL A 59 -28.76 68.68 6.38
N LEU A 60 -29.96 68.17 6.07
CA LEU A 60 -30.35 66.81 6.42
C LEU A 60 -29.49 65.75 5.71
N THR A 61 -29.19 65.94 4.42
CA THR A 61 -28.26 65.07 3.66
C THR A 61 -26.82 65.13 4.18
N ALA A 62 -26.38 66.28 4.69
CA ALA A 62 -25.05 66.45 5.25
C ALA A 62 -24.89 65.72 6.59
N LEU A 63 -25.91 65.82 7.46
CA LEU A 63 -25.87 65.31 8.83
C LEU A 63 -26.33 63.85 8.98
N SER A 64 -27.15 63.33 8.05
CA SER A 64 -27.70 61.97 8.14
C SER A 64 -27.23 61.09 6.98
N GLU A 65 -26.51 60.02 7.32
CA GLU A 65 -26.12 58.97 6.37
C GLU A 65 -27.33 58.24 5.79
N ASP A 66 -28.39 58.04 6.58
CA ASP A 66 -29.63 57.41 6.13
C ASP A 66 -30.31 58.21 5.01
N VAL A 67 -30.40 59.54 5.16
CA VAL A 67 -31.03 60.41 4.17
C VAL A 67 -30.16 60.53 2.91
N ARG A 68 -28.83 60.57 3.06
CA ARG A 68 -27.91 60.52 1.93
C ARG A 68 -28.03 59.20 1.16
N THR A 69 -28.11 58.09 1.87
CA THR A 69 -28.24 56.75 1.29
C THR A 69 -29.60 56.59 0.59
N ALA A 70 -30.68 57.10 1.19
CA ALA A 70 -32.01 57.07 0.59
C ALA A 70 -32.15 57.95 -0.66
N LEU A 71 -31.52 59.15 -0.66
CA LEU A 71 -31.60 60.09 -1.79
C LEU A 71 -30.66 59.73 -2.95
N PHE A 72 -29.49 59.14 -2.68
CA PHE A 72 -28.45 58.93 -3.69
C PHE A 72 -28.06 57.47 -3.95
N ASN A 73 -28.27 56.55 -2.99
CA ASN A 73 -27.74 55.17 -3.06
C ASN A 73 -28.81 54.07 -3.10
N MET A 74 -30.08 54.42 -3.34
CA MET A 74 -31.19 53.44 -3.42
C MET A 74 -30.94 52.35 -4.48
N ASN A 75 -30.32 52.71 -5.60
CA ASN A 75 -29.99 51.76 -6.67
C ASN A 75 -28.88 50.79 -6.22
N SER A 76 -27.83 51.28 -5.56
CA SER A 76 -26.75 50.45 -5.04
C SER A 76 -27.24 49.49 -3.96
N LEU A 77 -28.09 49.95 -3.04
CA LEU A 77 -28.65 49.09 -2.00
C LEU A 77 -29.55 47.98 -2.56
N ARG A 78 -30.36 48.29 -3.59
CA ARG A 78 -31.15 47.28 -4.30
C ARG A 78 -30.27 46.27 -5.03
N GLN A 79 -29.21 46.75 -5.69
CA GLN A 79 -28.24 45.92 -6.39
C GLN A 79 -27.47 45.00 -5.41
N ASP A 80 -27.10 45.49 -4.24
CA ASP A 80 -26.44 44.70 -3.20
C ASP A 80 -27.39 43.63 -2.65
N LEU A 81 -28.67 43.96 -2.43
CA LEU A 81 -29.68 42.98 -2.01
C LEU A 81 -29.91 41.90 -3.09
N GLU A 82 -29.99 42.29 -4.36
CA GLU A 82 -30.10 41.32 -5.46
C GLU A 82 -28.85 40.44 -5.57
N THR A 83 -27.66 41.03 -5.41
CA THR A 83 -26.38 40.30 -5.45
C THR A 83 -26.29 39.30 -4.30
N LEU A 84 -26.58 39.73 -3.07
CA LEU A 84 -26.60 38.86 -1.89
C LEU A 84 -27.68 37.76 -1.98
N GLN A 85 -28.84 38.07 -2.55
CA GLN A 85 -29.87 37.07 -2.80
C GLN A 85 -29.44 36.05 -3.86
N ASN A 86 -28.73 36.47 -4.89
CA ASN A 86 -28.19 35.57 -5.90
C ASN A 86 -27.03 34.73 -5.35
N GLU A 87 -26.14 35.32 -4.55
CA GLU A 87 -25.05 34.61 -3.88
C GLU A 87 -25.59 33.55 -2.92
N THR A 88 -26.57 33.90 -2.07
CA THR A 88 -27.16 32.92 -1.13
C THR A 88 -27.83 31.77 -1.85
N LYS A 89 -28.57 32.02 -2.94
CA LYS A 89 -29.13 30.96 -3.80
C LYS A 89 -28.04 30.10 -4.43
N SER A 90 -26.96 30.70 -4.92
CA SER A 90 -25.85 29.95 -5.52
C SER A 90 -25.13 29.09 -4.49
N LEU A 91 -24.92 29.60 -3.27
CA LEU A 91 -24.32 28.86 -2.16
C LEU A 91 -25.20 27.68 -1.74
N GLU A 92 -26.51 27.87 -1.70
CA GLU A 92 -27.47 26.82 -1.38
C GLU A 92 -27.46 25.70 -2.44
N GLN A 93 -27.38 26.06 -3.72
CA GLN A 93 -27.23 25.10 -4.82
C GLN A 93 -25.91 24.32 -4.72
N VAL A 94 -24.80 25.01 -4.48
CA VAL A 94 -23.48 24.40 -4.30
C VAL A 94 -23.48 23.46 -3.09
N LYS A 95 -24.10 23.87 -1.98
CA LYS A 95 -24.24 23.03 -0.78
C LYS A 95 -25.04 21.76 -1.07
N LEU A 96 -26.18 21.87 -1.76
CA LEU A 96 -26.99 20.71 -2.16
C LEU A 96 -26.21 19.76 -3.08
N GLN A 97 -25.42 20.32 -4.01
CA GLN A 97 -24.57 19.53 -4.88
C GLN A 97 -23.46 18.80 -4.10
N LEU A 98 -22.77 19.48 -3.18
CA LEU A 98 -21.77 18.89 -2.29
C LEU A 98 -22.36 17.80 -1.40
N GLU A 99 -23.57 17.99 -0.86
CA GLU A 99 -24.25 16.96 -0.06
C GLU A 99 -24.61 15.73 -0.90
N LYS A 100 -25.02 15.93 -2.16
CA LYS A 100 -25.27 14.85 -3.11
C LYS A 100 -23.99 14.10 -3.44
N GLU A 101 -22.92 14.80 -3.82
CA GLU A 101 -21.61 14.20 -4.13
C GLU A 101 -21.03 13.45 -2.93
N LYS A 102 -21.15 14.00 -1.71
CA LYS A 102 -20.73 13.31 -0.48
C LYS A 102 -21.51 12.01 -0.27
N THR A 103 -22.81 12.01 -0.57
CA THR A 103 -23.66 10.83 -0.42
C THR A 103 -23.30 9.76 -1.45
N GLU A 104 -23.11 10.16 -2.72
CA GLU A 104 -22.64 9.28 -3.79
C GLU A 104 -21.26 8.68 -3.45
N LEU A 105 -20.30 9.51 -3.02
CA LEU A 105 -18.98 9.05 -2.62
C LEU A 105 -19.02 8.08 -1.43
N SER A 106 -19.89 8.33 -0.45
CA SER A 106 -20.06 7.43 0.70
C SER A 106 -20.62 6.07 0.28
N GLN A 107 -21.58 6.05 -0.65
CA GLN A 107 -22.11 4.81 -1.22
C GLN A 107 -21.06 4.05 -2.04
N ASP A 108 -20.23 4.76 -2.81
CA ASP A 108 -19.14 4.15 -3.56
C ASP A 108 -18.08 3.55 -2.64
N VAL A 109 -17.71 4.25 -1.56
CA VAL A 109 -16.81 3.71 -0.53
C VAL A 109 -17.39 2.45 0.11
N GLU A 110 -18.68 2.43 0.45
CA GLU A 110 -19.33 1.25 1.03
C GLU A 110 -19.37 0.06 0.05
N ARG A 111 -19.69 0.31 -1.22
CA ARG A 111 -19.68 -0.70 -2.29
C ARG A 111 -18.29 -1.26 -2.53
N LEU A 112 -17.29 -0.39 -2.60
CA LEU A 112 -15.89 -0.79 -2.77
C LEU A 112 -15.41 -1.58 -1.56
N THR A 113 -15.70 -1.13 -0.34
CA THR A 113 -15.35 -1.84 0.90
C THR A 113 -16.00 -3.22 0.96
N THR A 114 -17.27 -3.33 0.55
CA THR A 114 -17.99 -4.61 0.47
C THR A 114 -17.38 -5.53 -0.60
N THR A 115 -17.04 -4.99 -1.77
CA THR A 115 -16.39 -5.73 -2.86
C THR A 115 -15.01 -6.23 -2.45
N VAL A 116 -14.20 -5.39 -1.79
CA VAL A 116 -12.90 -5.76 -1.24
C VAL A 116 -13.07 -6.86 -0.19
N ARG A 117 -14.00 -6.71 0.75
CA ARG A 117 -14.27 -7.73 1.79
C ARG A 117 -14.70 -9.06 1.20
N ILE A 118 -15.55 -9.06 0.16
CA ILE A 118 -15.95 -10.30 -0.55
C ILE A 118 -14.75 -10.93 -1.24
N LYS A 119 -13.89 -10.15 -1.92
CA LYS A 119 -12.64 -10.65 -2.50
C LYS A 119 -11.62 -11.15 -1.46
N GLU A 120 -11.59 -10.55 -0.28
CA GLU A 120 -10.75 -11.02 0.84
C GLU A 120 -11.29 -12.29 1.50
N THR A 121 -12.58 -12.61 1.30
CA THR A 121 -13.18 -13.87 1.76
C THR A 121 -12.75 -15.05 0.89
N GLU A 122 -12.31 -14.79 -0.35
CA GLU A 122 -11.55 -15.71 -1.20
C GLU A 122 -10.08 -15.72 -0.77
N SER A 123 -9.80 -16.34 0.38
CA SER A 123 -8.41 -16.56 0.83
C SER A 123 -7.66 -17.36 -0.24
N VAL A 124 -6.61 -16.78 -0.83
CA VAL A 124 -5.70 -17.47 -1.74
C VAL A 124 -5.06 -18.63 -0.96
N VAL A 125 -5.48 -19.86 -1.26
CA VAL A 125 -5.05 -21.07 -0.55
C VAL A 125 -3.84 -21.74 -1.19
N PHE A 126 -3.66 -21.53 -2.49
CA PHE A 126 -2.46 -21.87 -3.25
C PHE A 126 -2.05 -20.70 -4.12
N ARG A 127 -0.77 -20.34 -4.10
CA ARG A 127 -0.24 -19.33 -5.02
C ARG A 127 0.25 -19.98 -6.30
N LYS A 128 0.34 -19.17 -7.36
CA LYS A 128 1.02 -19.56 -8.60
C LYS A 128 2.41 -20.13 -8.30
N ASP A 129 2.78 -21.19 -9.01
CA ASP A 129 4.03 -21.95 -8.91
C ASP A 129 4.19 -22.75 -7.60
N GLU A 130 3.23 -22.70 -6.66
CA GLU A 130 3.27 -23.48 -5.45
C GLU A 130 3.14 -25.00 -5.73
N PRO A 131 3.99 -25.85 -5.12
CA PRO A 131 3.89 -27.30 -5.28
C PRO A 131 2.61 -27.87 -4.63
N LEU A 132 1.75 -28.41 -5.46
CA LEU A 132 0.53 -29.12 -5.06
C LEU A 132 0.86 -30.57 -4.68
N ALA A 133 1.72 -31.24 -5.44
CA ALA A 133 2.29 -32.54 -5.09
C ALA A 133 3.65 -32.74 -5.77
N VAL A 134 4.50 -33.56 -5.17
CA VAL A 134 5.82 -33.92 -5.69
C VAL A 134 6.07 -35.40 -5.41
N THR A 135 6.65 -36.11 -6.37
CA THR A 135 7.13 -37.48 -6.19
C THR A 135 8.46 -37.68 -6.92
N VAL A 136 9.29 -38.58 -6.41
CA VAL A 136 10.50 -39.05 -7.10
C VAL A 136 10.19 -40.40 -7.71
N ILE A 137 10.50 -40.57 -8.99
CA ILE A 137 10.33 -41.82 -9.73
C ILE A 137 11.72 -42.33 -10.11
N ASN A 138 12.11 -43.47 -9.55
CA ASN A 138 13.41 -44.05 -9.86
C ASN A 138 13.50 -44.55 -11.30
N THR A 139 14.72 -44.56 -11.82
CA THR A 139 15.05 -45.14 -13.13
C THR A 139 14.78 -46.66 -13.17
N ASN A 140 14.75 -47.24 -14.37
CA ASN A 140 14.49 -48.65 -14.67
C ASN A 140 13.07 -49.17 -14.37
N LYS A 141 12.10 -48.29 -14.13
CA LYS A 141 10.69 -48.68 -14.01
C LYS A 141 10.05 -48.82 -15.38
N SER A 142 9.17 -49.82 -15.52
CA SER A 142 8.34 -49.97 -16.72
C SER A 142 7.35 -48.80 -16.84
N ILE A 143 6.87 -48.50 -18.05
CA ILE A 143 5.87 -47.45 -18.28
C ILE A 143 4.63 -47.64 -17.37
N ASN A 144 4.21 -48.88 -17.13
CA ASN A 144 3.05 -49.19 -16.27
C ASN A 144 3.31 -48.83 -14.80
N GLU A 145 4.52 -49.09 -14.30
CA GLU A 145 4.92 -48.72 -12.93
C GLU A 145 5.05 -47.21 -12.78
N VAL A 146 5.63 -46.53 -13.77
CA VAL A 146 5.69 -45.07 -13.80
C VAL A 146 4.28 -44.47 -13.80
N MET A 147 3.37 -45.00 -14.62
CA MET A 147 1.97 -44.55 -14.64
C MET A 147 1.26 -44.76 -13.30
N LYS A 148 1.57 -45.83 -12.56
CA LYS A 148 1.04 -46.05 -11.21
C LYS A 148 1.53 -45.00 -10.21
N GLU A 149 2.78 -44.58 -10.32
CA GLU A 149 3.34 -43.51 -9.48
C GLU A 149 2.78 -42.14 -9.83
N LEU A 150 2.64 -41.83 -11.13
CA LEU A 150 1.94 -40.63 -11.58
C LEU A 150 0.47 -40.60 -11.12
N THR A 151 -0.19 -41.77 -11.11
CA THR A 151 -1.55 -41.89 -10.58
C THR A 151 -1.58 -41.55 -9.08
N THR A 152 -0.61 -42.05 -8.33
CA THR A 152 -0.47 -41.78 -6.90
C THR A 152 -0.19 -40.28 -6.64
N LEU A 153 0.64 -39.65 -7.47
CA LEU A 153 0.92 -38.22 -7.42
C LEU A 153 -0.36 -37.38 -7.58
N VAL A 154 -1.19 -37.70 -8.58
CA VAL A 154 -2.45 -37.00 -8.84
C VAL A 154 -3.42 -37.18 -7.66
N ILE A 155 -3.52 -38.38 -7.08
CA ILE A 155 -4.36 -38.61 -5.88
C ILE A 155 -3.87 -37.77 -4.69
N SER A 156 -2.56 -37.69 -4.48
CA SER A 156 -1.97 -36.86 -3.42
C SER A 156 -2.27 -35.38 -3.63
N LEU A 157 -2.14 -34.90 -4.87
CA LEU A 157 -2.50 -33.55 -5.29
C LEU A 157 -3.96 -33.24 -5.01
N THR A 158 -4.89 -34.05 -5.52
CA THR A 158 -6.34 -33.80 -5.40
C THR A 158 -6.75 -33.81 -3.93
N THR A 159 -6.16 -34.70 -3.13
CA THR A 159 -6.39 -34.78 -1.68
C THR A 159 -5.85 -33.56 -0.94
N LYS A 160 -4.65 -33.07 -1.25
CA LYS A 160 -4.09 -31.85 -0.63
C LYS A 160 -4.94 -30.62 -0.97
N VAL A 161 -5.31 -30.48 -2.23
CA VAL A 161 -6.12 -29.37 -2.75
C VAL A 161 -7.51 -29.35 -2.12
N ARG A 162 -8.18 -30.51 -2.04
CA ARG A 162 -9.51 -30.66 -1.41
C ARG A 162 -9.50 -30.32 0.07
N ARG A 163 -8.45 -30.71 0.82
CA ARG A 163 -8.29 -30.37 2.25
C ARG A 163 -8.19 -28.86 2.51
N ARG A 164 -7.74 -28.09 1.53
CA ARG A 164 -7.62 -26.62 1.62
C ARG A 164 -8.89 -25.90 1.15
N GLY A 165 -9.98 -26.63 0.89
CA GLY A 165 -11.29 -26.07 0.54
C GLY A 165 -11.46 -25.75 -0.95
N VAL A 166 -10.54 -26.18 -1.82
CA VAL A 166 -10.67 -26.05 -3.27
C VAL A 166 -11.50 -27.21 -3.81
N LYS A 167 -12.44 -26.92 -4.72
CA LYS A 167 -13.23 -27.93 -5.42
C LYS A 167 -12.37 -28.59 -6.48
N VAL A 168 -12.28 -29.91 -6.45
CA VAL A 168 -11.50 -30.68 -7.44
C VAL A 168 -12.46 -31.52 -8.25
N GLN A 169 -12.27 -31.54 -9.58
CA GLN A 169 -13.02 -32.43 -10.46
C GLN A 169 -12.76 -33.90 -10.10
N ASP A 170 -13.65 -34.79 -10.55
CA ASP A 170 -13.48 -36.22 -10.38
C ASP A 170 -12.12 -36.69 -10.93
N GLU A 171 -11.45 -37.57 -10.20
CA GLU A 171 -10.13 -38.06 -10.55
C GLU A 171 -10.11 -38.65 -11.98
N ILE A 172 -11.16 -39.36 -12.40
CA ILE A 172 -11.27 -39.94 -13.76
C ILE A 172 -11.24 -38.85 -14.83
N ASN A 173 -11.99 -37.77 -14.61
CA ASN A 173 -12.02 -36.65 -15.55
C ASN A 173 -10.66 -35.95 -15.59
N PHE A 174 -10.03 -35.73 -14.42
CA PHE A 174 -8.69 -35.17 -14.34
C PHE A 174 -7.65 -35.99 -15.11
N PHE A 175 -7.66 -37.31 -14.95
CA PHE A 175 -6.77 -38.18 -15.73
C PHE A 175 -7.07 -38.15 -17.22
N THR A 176 -8.34 -38.05 -17.61
CA THR A 176 -8.73 -37.99 -19.01
C THR A 176 -8.23 -36.71 -19.67
N ASP A 177 -8.42 -35.56 -19.02
CA ASP A 177 -7.99 -34.26 -19.50
C ASP A 177 -6.46 -34.15 -19.62
N ASN A 178 -5.73 -34.78 -18.70
CA ASN A 178 -4.27 -34.74 -18.64
C ASN A 178 -3.59 -35.97 -19.26
N LYS A 179 -4.33 -36.85 -19.94
CA LYS A 179 -3.87 -38.17 -20.38
C LYS A 179 -2.65 -38.09 -21.31
N GLU A 180 -2.68 -37.20 -22.28
CA GLU A 180 -1.59 -37.04 -23.25
C GLU A 180 -0.30 -36.61 -22.55
N GLN A 181 -0.39 -35.62 -21.67
CA GLN A 181 0.74 -35.11 -20.91
C GLN A 181 1.32 -36.18 -19.96
N LEU A 182 0.46 -36.90 -19.23
CA LEU A 182 0.91 -37.97 -18.32
C LEU A 182 1.56 -39.13 -19.07
N ASN A 183 1.02 -39.53 -20.23
CA ASN A 183 1.61 -40.57 -21.06
C ASN A 183 2.97 -40.12 -21.64
N GLY A 184 3.08 -38.87 -22.09
CA GLY A 184 4.34 -38.31 -22.57
C GLY A 184 5.41 -38.27 -21.47
N MET A 185 5.03 -37.87 -20.25
CA MET A 185 5.91 -37.92 -19.09
C MET A 185 6.32 -39.36 -18.75
N ALA A 186 5.38 -40.31 -18.75
CA ALA A 186 5.69 -41.70 -18.44
C ALA A 186 6.68 -42.31 -19.45
N ALA A 187 6.51 -42.03 -20.74
CA ALA A 187 7.44 -42.47 -21.78
C ALA A 187 8.84 -41.83 -21.61
N HIS A 188 8.90 -40.54 -21.27
CA HIS A 188 10.18 -39.86 -21.03
C HIS A 188 10.89 -40.39 -19.78
N ILE A 189 10.16 -40.62 -18.68
CA ILE A 189 10.72 -41.16 -17.43
C ILE A 189 11.19 -42.60 -17.64
N ALA A 190 10.41 -43.45 -18.32
CA ALA A 190 10.78 -44.84 -18.58
C ALA A 190 12.00 -44.98 -19.51
N SER A 191 12.30 -43.97 -20.34
CA SER A 191 13.51 -43.92 -21.17
C SER A 191 14.69 -43.18 -20.51
N SER A 192 14.48 -42.60 -19.32
CA SER A 192 15.53 -41.89 -18.58
C SER A 192 16.46 -42.87 -17.86
N SER A 193 17.76 -42.61 -17.95
CA SER A 193 18.81 -43.33 -17.19
C SER A 193 19.02 -42.78 -15.77
N GLN A 194 18.28 -41.73 -15.41
CA GLN A 194 18.37 -41.07 -14.11
C GLN A 194 17.01 -41.03 -13.43
N ASP A 195 17.02 -41.04 -12.10
CA ASP A 195 15.83 -40.79 -11.30
C ASP A 195 15.23 -39.42 -11.69
N MET A 196 13.91 -39.36 -11.80
CA MET A 196 13.20 -38.17 -12.23
C MET A 196 12.31 -37.68 -11.12
N VAL A 197 12.29 -36.37 -10.90
CA VAL A 197 11.31 -35.74 -10.02
C VAL A 197 10.15 -35.23 -10.84
N VAL A 198 8.96 -35.60 -10.40
CA VAL A 198 7.71 -35.14 -10.98
C VAL A 198 7.01 -34.24 -9.97
N GLY A 199 6.89 -32.98 -10.34
CA GLY A 199 6.14 -31.97 -9.58
C GLY A 199 4.84 -31.62 -10.29
N ALA A 200 3.81 -31.33 -9.52
CA ALA A 200 2.59 -30.70 -10.01
C ALA A 200 2.43 -29.38 -9.25
N VAL A 201 2.43 -28.26 -9.98
CA VAL A 201 2.35 -26.91 -9.41
C VAL A 201 1.12 -26.19 -9.88
N ALA A 202 0.64 -25.25 -9.07
CA ALA A 202 -0.48 -24.38 -9.44
C ALA A 202 -0.06 -23.47 -10.61
N ALA A 203 -0.82 -23.48 -11.71
CA ALA A 203 -0.54 -22.60 -12.85
C ALA A 203 -0.89 -21.12 -12.55
N GLU A 204 -1.79 -20.90 -11.60
CA GLU A 204 -2.32 -19.61 -11.18
C GLU A 204 -2.64 -19.61 -9.68
N ASN A 205 -3.03 -18.45 -9.15
CA ASN A 205 -3.50 -18.38 -7.77
C ASN A 205 -4.88 -19.05 -7.66
N ILE A 206 -5.09 -19.84 -6.61
CA ILE A 206 -6.33 -20.58 -6.38
C ILE A 206 -6.89 -20.18 -5.02
N ASN A 207 -8.15 -19.78 -5.00
CA ASN A 207 -8.86 -19.39 -3.78
C ASN A 207 -9.65 -20.55 -3.18
N ALA A 208 -9.93 -20.45 -1.88
CA ALA A 208 -10.84 -21.40 -1.22
C ALA A 208 -12.24 -21.34 -1.86
N GLY A 209 -12.82 -22.49 -2.17
CA GLY A 209 -14.15 -22.61 -2.78
C GLY A 209 -14.18 -22.57 -4.31
N GLU A 210 -13.08 -22.17 -4.96
CA GLU A 210 -12.92 -22.23 -6.42
C GLU A 210 -12.69 -23.66 -6.92
N GLN A 211 -12.90 -23.87 -8.21
CA GLN A 211 -12.51 -25.11 -8.87
C GLN A 211 -11.02 -25.09 -9.18
N LEU A 212 -10.34 -26.23 -8.97
CA LEU A 212 -8.96 -26.42 -9.39
C LEU A 212 -8.88 -26.20 -10.91
N GLY A 213 -8.19 -25.13 -11.31
CA GLY A 213 -7.88 -24.83 -12.69
C GLY A 213 -6.75 -25.71 -13.25
N ASN A 214 -6.02 -25.18 -14.22
CA ASN A 214 -4.94 -25.91 -14.87
C ASN A 214 -3.79 -26.20 -13.90
N VAL A 215 -3.28 -27.43 -13.94
CA VAL A 215 -2.10 -27.85 -13.20
C VAL A 215 -0.93 -27.93 -14.17
N ARG A 216 0.21 -27.33 -13.81
CA ARG A 216 1.43 -27.47 -14.59
C ARG A 216 2.28 -28.59 -14.00
N PHE A 217 2.54 -29.61 -14.80
CA PHE A 217 3.49 -30.65 -14.41
C PHE A 217 4.92 -30.23 -14.76
N MET A 218 5.83 -30.51 -13.83
CA MET A 218 7.27 -30.30 -13.93
C MET A 218 7.94 -31.66 -13.96
N LEU A 219 8.90 -31.83 -14.86
CA LEU A 219 9.69 -33.04 -14.97
C LEU A 219 11.16 -32.64 -15.00
N VAL A 220 11.91 -32.97 -13.96
CA VAL A 220 13.32 -32.62 -13.83
C VAL A 220 14.16 -33.81 -13.36
N PRO A 221 15.42 -33.94 -13.78
CA PRO A 221 16.31 -34.96 -13.25
C PRO A 221 16.52 -34.79 -11.75
N ASN A 222 16.49 -35.89 -11.01
CA ASN A 222 16.77 -35.93 -9.57
C ASN A 222 18.28 -35.99 -9.32
N ASN A 223 18.98 -34.92 -9.69
CA ASN A 223 20.42 -34.84 -9.48
C ASN A 223 20.75 -34.73 -7.99
N ARG A 224 21.74 -35.51 -7.55
CA ARG A 224 22.33 -35.37 -6.22
C ARG A 224 23.16 -34.09 -6.21
N ILE A 225 22.79 -33.17 -5.31
CA ILE A 225 23.45 -31.87 -5.12
C ILE A 225 24.61 -32.01 -4.14
N PHE A 226 24.40 -32.73 -3.05
CA PHE A 226 25.43 -32.99 -2.05
C PHE A 226 25.52 -34.48 -1.71
N GLN A 227 26.73 -34.94 -1.47
CA GLN A 227 27.00 -36.26 -0.89
C GLN A 227 26.90 -36.20 0.62
N LYS A 228 26.55 -37.31 1.26
CA LYS A 228 26.59 -37.45 2.71
C LYS A 228 27.92 -36.94 3.31
N ASN A 229 27.81 -36.14 4.37
CA ASN A 229 28.88 -35.47 5.09
C ASN A 229 29.65 -34.41 4.28
N GLN A 230 29.17 -34.01 3.11
CA GLN A 230 29.77 -32.94 2.35
C GLN A 230 29.54 -31.58 3.03
N GLU A 231 30.58 -30.76 3.05
CA GLU A 231 30.51 -29.36 3.46
C GLU A 231 29.78 -28.51 2.41
N ILE A 232 28.83 -27.70 2.87
CA ILE A 232 28.13 -26.71 2.06
C ILE A 232 28.91 -25.38 2.09
N ALA A 233 29.23 -24.91 3.28
CA ALA A 233 29.96 -23.67 3.53
C ALA A 233 30.58 -23.70 4.93
N SER A 234 31.59 -22.85 5.15
CA SER A 234 32.19 -22.61 6.45
C SER A 234 32.45 -21.12 6.69
N ILE A 235 32.36 -20.71 7.96
CA ILE A 235 32.61 -19.32 8.37
C ILE A 235 33.39 -19.29 9.69
N GLN A 236 34.29 -18.34 9.84
CA GLN A 236 34.94 -18.07 11.13
C GLN A 236 34.02 -17.22 12.01
N ILE A 237 33.75 -17.66 13.23
CA ILE A 237 32.91 -16.95 14.19
C ILE A 237 33.71 -16.70 15.47
N ASP A 238 33.58 -15.49 16.00
CA ASP A 238 34.13 -15.12 17.30
C ASP A 238 33.01 -15.03 18.35
N GLY A 239 32.93 -16.02 19.23
CA GLY A 239 31.96 -16.08 20.33
C GLY A 239 32.14 -14.99 21.39
N ARG A 240 33.28 -14.29 21.40
CA ARG A 240 33.54 -13.21 22.36
C ARG A 240 32.79 -11.92 22.01
N LEU A 241 32.36 -11.78 20.76
CA LEU A 241 31.58 -10.64 20.27
C LEU A 241 30.22 -10.51 20.99
N ASN A 242 29.55 -9.37 20.80
CA ASN A 242 28.21 -9.19 21.37
C ASN A 242 27.17 -10.04 20.62
N ARG A 243 26.04 -10.35 21.27
CA ARG A 243 24.98 -11.19 20.68
C ARG A 243 24.47 -10.65 19.34
N GLY A 244 24.42 -9.33 19.16
CA GLY A 244 23.97 -8.71 17.91
C GLY A 244 24.94 -8.95 16.76
N GLU A 245 26.25 -8.91 17.02
CA GLU A 245 27.30 -9.25 16.05
C GLU A 245 27.28 -10.73 15.69
N ILE A 246 27.19 -11.60 16.69
CA ILE A 246 27.05 -13.05 16.47
C ILE A 246 25.83 -13.36 15.60
N ALA A 247 24.68 -12.74 15.91
CA ALA A 247 23.46 -12.90 15.13
C ALA A 247 23.62 -12.41 13.68
N ARG A 248 24.33 -11.30 13.44
CA ARG A 248 24.60 -10.81 12.08
C ARG A 248 25.50 -11.77 11.31
N ASN A 249 26.59 -12.25 11.92
CA ASN A 249 27.51 -13.19 11.29
C ASN A 249 26.81 -14.52 10.96
N LEU A 250 26.01 -15.03 11.90
CA LEU A 250 25.23 -16.25 11.70
C LEU A 250 24.17 -16.07 10.60
N LYS A 251 23.49 -14.92 10.54
CA LYS A 251 22.56 -14.62 9.45
C LYS A 251 23.26 -14.61 8.09
N GLN A 252 24.41 -13.94 8.00
CA GLN A 252 25.20 -13.90 6.76
C GLN A 252 25.60 -15.31 6.30
N PHE A 253 26.03 -16.16 7.24
CA PHE A 253 26.35 -17.55 6.95
C PHE A 253 25.16 -18.35 6.41
N MET A 254 23.97 -18.16 7.00
CA MET A 254 22.74 -18.79 6.50
C MET A 254 22.37 -18.31 5.10
N ASP A 255 22.54 -17.01 4.83
CA ASP A 255 22.30 -16.43 3.50
C ASP A 255 23.29 -17.02 2.46
N GLU A 256 24.55 -17.23 2.84
CA GLU A 256 25.59 -17.86 2.01
C GLU A 256 25.29 -19.34 1.71
N ILE A 257 24.91 -20.13 2.73
CA ILE A 257 24.42 -21.50 2.55
C ILE A 257 23.27 -21.51 1.54
N ASN A 258 22.30 -20.63 1.70
CA ASN A 258 21.15 -20.57 0.80
C ASN A 258 21.58 -20.23 -0.64
N GLN A 259 22.48 -19.26 -0.83
CA GLN A 259 23.00 -18.90 -2.15
C GLN A 259 23.73 -20.07 -2.82
N GLU A 260 24.57 -20.79 -2.08
CA GLU A 260 25.32 -21.93 -2.61
C GLU A 260 24.39 -23.06 -3.04
N VAL A 261 23.37 -23.34 -2.24
CA VAL A 261 22.42 -24.41 -2.51
C VAL A 261 21.52 -24.08 -3.72
N VAL A 262 21.11 -22.82 -3.91
CA VAL A 262 20.45 -22.34 -5.15
C VAL A 262 21.38 -22.49 -6.34
N ARG A 263 22.64 -22.06 -6.20
CA ARG A 263 23.64 -22.07 -7.29
C ARG A 263 23.86 -23.47 -7.84
N LEU A 264 23.86 -24.47 -6.96
CA LEU A 264 24.04 -25.88 -7.33
C LEU A 264 22.76 -26.52 -7.89
N GLY A 265 21.64 -25.79 -7.94
CA GLY A 265 20.43 -26.22 -8.64
C GLY A 265 19.36 -26.87 -7.76
N MET A 266 19.43 -26.69 -6.44
CA MET A 266 18.30 -27.06 -5.58
C MET A 266 17.13 -26.09 -5.82
N ILE A 267 15.89 -26.59 -5.82
CA ILE A 267 14.68 -25.78 -6.07
C ILE A 267 14.09 -25.32 -4.74
N ALA A 268 14.07 -24.01 -4.51
CA ALA A 268 13.54 -23.40 -3.29
C ALA A 268 12.01 -23.39 -3.29
N ASN A 269 11.41 -23.36 -2.09
CA ASN A 269 9.97 -23.12 -1.99
C ASN A 269 9.64 -21.70 -2.51
N PRO A 270 8.74 -21.54 -3.51
CA PRO A 270 8.43 -20.25 -4.12
C PRO A 270 7.85 -19.22 -3.14
N LEU A 271 7.22 -19.67 -2.06
CA LEU A 271 6.60 -18.80 -1.05
C LEU A 271 7.61 -18.23 -0.05
N THR A 272 8.63 -19.03 0.32
CA THR A 272 9.58 -18.67 1.37
C THR A 272 10.96 -18.31 0.82
N GLY A 273 11.26 -18.66 -0.44
CA GLY A 273 12.60 -18.53 -1.01
C GLY A 273 13.65 -19.38 -0.29
N ARG A 274 13.21 -20.35 0.52
CA ARG A 274 14.05 -21.16 1.41
C ARG A 274 13.90 -22.64 1.10
N PHE A 275 14.95 -23.39 1.38
CA PHE A 275 14.97 -24.85 1.31
C PHE A 275 14.60 -25.42 2.69
N GLY A 276 13.60 -26.30 2.74
CA GLY A 276 13.14 -26.91 4.00
C GLY A 276 12.28 -26.00 4.90
N ASP A 277 11.81 -26.59 6.00
CA ASP A 277 10.86 -26.00 6.95
C ASP A 277 11.57 -25.10 7.96
N LEU A 278 12.05 -23.94 7.50
CA LEU A 278 12.46 -22.86 8.41
C LEU A 278 11.21 -22.12 8.92
N SER A 279 10.34 -22.84 9.63
CA SER A 279 9.17 -22.34 10.35
C SER A 279 9.56 -21.53 11.58
N SER A 280 8.57 -20.94 12.27
CA SER A 280 8.76 -20.22 13.54
C SER A 280 9.48 -21.04 14.62
N ASP A 281 9.47 -22.37 14.54
CA ASP A 281 10.22 -23.27 15.43
C ASP A 281 11.75 -23.23 15.18
N SER A 282 12.17 -22.83 13.98
CA SER A 282 13.58 -22.59 13.64
C SER A 282 14.11 -21.25 14.13
N MET A 283 13.25 -20.31 14.54
CA MET A 283 13.72 -19.08 15.22
C MET A 283 14.20 -19.37 16.65
N LEU A 284 13.59 -20.34 17.33
CA LEU A 284 14.10 -20.84 18.61
C LEU A 284 15.50 -21.44 18.42
N SER A 285 15.72 -22.26 17.37
CA SER A 285 17.05 -22.80 17.07
C SER A 285 18.09 -21.72 16.70
N PHE A 286 17.67 -20.62 16.05
CA PHE A 286 18.57 -19.50 15.74
C PHE A 286 19.04 -18.77 17.00
N TYR A 287 18.12 -18.42 17.90
CA TYR A 287 18.46 -17.77 19.17
C TYR A 287 19.31 -18.68 20.07
N ASP A 288 18.96 -19.97 20.14
CA ASP A 288 19.72 -20.98 20.88
C ASP A 288 21.13 -21.14 20.31
N MET A 289 21.29 -21.08 18.99
CA MET A 289 22.60 -21.12 18.34
C MET A 289 23.43 -19.87 18.67
N VAL A 290 22.84 -18.68 18.65
CA VAL A 290 23.55 -17.46 19.08
C VAL A 290 24.02 -17.56 20.54
N ASN A 291 23.19 -18.10 21.44
CA ASN A 291 23.59 -18.29 22.83
C ASN A 291 24.68 -19.34 22.97
N ARG A 292 24.56 -20.48 22.28
CA ARG A 292 25.60 -21.53 22.31
C ARG A 292 26.94 -21.02 21.79
N ILE A 293 26.93 -20.22 20.73
CA ILE A 293 28.13 -19.55 20.21
C ILE A 293 28.71 -18.59 21.26
N LYS A 294 27.84 -17.84 21.96
CA LYS A 294 28.26 -16.91 23.00
C LYS A 294 28.90 -17.64 24.20
N ASP A 295 28.33 -18.77 24.59
CA ASP A 295 28.80 -19.58 25.72
C ASP A 295 30.14 -20.26 25.46
N LEU A 296 30.50 -20.49 24.19
CA LEU A 296 31.83 -20.99 23.81
C LEU A 296 32.95 -19.97 24.09
N ASP A 297 32.62 -18.67 24.09
CA ASP A 297 33.52 -17.54 24.38
C ASP A 297 34.91 -17.60 23.71
N ARG A 298 34.95 -18.10 22.47
CA ARG A 298 36.18 -18.31 21.70
C ARG A 298 35.96 -18.17 20.20
N GLN A 299 37.07 -18.11 19.45
CA GLN A 299 37.04 -18.22 17.99
C GLN A 299 36.99 -19.68 17.56
N PHE A 300 36.18 -19.96 16.54
CA PHE A 300 36.06 -21.28 15.94
C PHE A 300 35.56 -21.15 14.50
N ILE A 301 35.68 -22.24 13.73
CA ILE A 301 35.12 -22.37 12.38
C ILE A 301 33.79 -23.11 12.52
N LEU A 302 32.72 -22.49 12.05
CA LEU A 302 31.40 -23.11 11.93
C LEU A 302 31.27 -23.68 10.53
N ILE A 303 31.02 -24.99 10.43
CA ILE A 303 30.93 -25.72 9.16
C ILE A 303 29.52 -26.28 9.02
N ALA A 304 28.85 -25.95 7.92
CA ALA A 304 27.56 -26.51 7.55
C ALA A 304 27.78 -27.76 6.71
N VAL A 305 27.25 -28.90 7.16
CA VAL A 305 27.38 -30.19 6.46
C VAL A 305 26.02 -30.85 6.27
N VAL A 306 25.85 -31.55 5.15
CA VAL A 306 24.69 -32.40 4.93
C VAL A 306 24.89 -33.76 5.62
N PRO A 307 23.96 -34.24 6.45
CA PRO A 307 24.10 -35.53 7.13
C PRO A 307 23.85 -36.73 6.21
N GLU A 308 23.26 -36.50 5.03
CA GLU A 308 22.80 -37.51 4.07
C GLU A 308 22.90 -36.97 2.63
N ASP A 309 22.83 -37.87 1.64
CA ASP A 309 22.77 -37.49 0.23
C ASP A 309 21.56 -36.57 -0.01
N THR A 310 21.82 -35.37 -0.52
CA THR A 310 20.81 -34.33 -0.72
C THR A 310 20.61 -34.11 -2.21
N TYR A 311 19.34 -34.02 -2.62
CA TYR A 311 18.94 -33.95 -4.03
C TYR A 311 18.28 -32.62 -4.37
N ALA A 312 18.12 -32.33 -5.67
CA ALA A 312 17.62 -31.06 -6.17
C ALA A 312 16.23 -30.67 -5.63
N ILE A 313 15.41 -31.65 -5.23
CA ILE A 313 14.07 -31.44 -4.68
C ILE A 313 13.91 -32.22 -3.38
N GLY A 314 13.60 -31.52 -2.30
CA GLY A 314 13.42 -32.09 -0.97
C GLY A 314 13.74 -31.08 0.14
N PRO A 315 13.55 -31.44 1.42
CA PRO A 315 14.04 -30.62 2.53
C PRO A 315 15.56 -30.63 2.55
N LEU A 316 16.18 -29.46 2.74
CA LEU A 316 17.61 -29.37 3.01
C LEU A 316 17.84 -29.57 4.51
N ASN A 317 18.41 -30.71 4.87
CA ASN A 317 18.83 -30.98 6.24
C ASN A 317 20.29 -30.53 6.39
N VAL A 318 20.53 -29.52 7.22
CA VAL A 318 21.88 -29.02 7.53
C VAL A 318 22.20 -29.32 8.98
N THR A 319 23.39 -29.83 9.22
CA THR A 319 23.96 -29.95 10.56
C THR A 319 25.22 -29.09 10.66
N PHE A 320 25.50 -28.58 11.85
CA PHE A 320 26.63 -27.69 12.07
C PHE A 320 27.71 -28.39 12.90
N ARG A 321 28.95 -28.35 12.41
CA ARG A 321 30.14 -28.81 13.12
C ARG A 321 30.98 -27.60 13.53
N PHE A 322 31.59 -27.69 14.72
CA PHE A 322 32.50 -26.69 15.24
C PHE A 322 33.93 -27.25 15.15
N GLU A 323 34.81 -26.55 14.45
CA GLU A 323 36.23 -26.87 14.38
C GLU A 323 37.04 -25.76 15.05
N GLU A 324 38.05 -26.13 15.83
CA GLU A 324 38.96 -25.15 16.41
C GLU A 324 39.81 -24.54 15.30
N THR A 325 40.02 -23.23 15.36
CA THR A 325 40.98 -22.56 14.47
C THR A 325 42.38 -23.02 14.89
N GLY A 326 42.85 -24.11 14.30
CA GLY A 326 44.13 -24.71 14.64
C GLY A 326 45.27 -23.72 14.44
N GLU A 327 46.06 -23.50 15.49
CA GLU A 327 47.44 -23.08 15.36
C GLU A 327 48.17 -24.05 14.42
N SER A 328 49.00 -23.47 13.54
CA SER A 328 49.86 -24.10 12.54
C SER A 328 50.21 -25.58 12.80
N ILE A 329 49.81 -26.44 11.85
CA ILE A 329 50.44 -27.74 11.65
C ILE A 329 51.90 -27.47 11.26
N TYR A 330 52.82 -27.53 12.22
CA TYR A 330 54.23 -27.74 11.88
C TYR A 330 54.35 -29.15 11.31
N THR A 331 54.45 -29.25 9.98
CA THR A 331 54.98 -30.45 9.33
C THR A 331 56.44 -30.59 9.72
N THR A 332 56.75 -31.51 10.62
CA THR A 332 58.09 -32.10 10.70
C THR A 332 57.97 -33.57 10.37
N GLN A 333 58.46 -33.97 9.20
CA GLN A 333 58.98 -35.30 8.92
C GLN A 333 59.79 -35.27 7.61
N PRO A 334 60.80 -36.13 7.41
CA PRO A 334 61.71 -36.77 8.38
C PRO A 334 63.20 -36.57 8.01
N GLU A 335 64.09 -36.53 9.01
CA GLU A 335 65.49 -36.93 8.79
C GLU A 335 65.60 -38.43 9.07
N THR A 336 66.07 -39.18 8.07
CA THR A 336 66.63 -40.53 8.22
C THR A 336 67.70 -40.75 7.14
N PRO A 337 68.69 -41.62 7.40
CA PRO A 337 70.08 -41.19 7.57
C PRO A 337 70.99 -41.57 6.39
N ASP A 338 72.16 -40.93 6.35
CA ASP A 338 73.30 -41.26 5.50
C ASP A 338 73.59 -42.76 5.45
N SER A 339 73.57 -43.31 4.24
CA SER A 339 74.17 -44.61 3.93
C SER A 339 75.64 -44.39 3.56
N GLU A 340 76.56 -44.80 4.43
CA GLU A 340 77.98 -44.85 4.10
C GLU A 340 78.61 -46.21 4.49
N SER A 341 79.18 -46.87 3.46
CA SER A 341 80.32 -47.83 3.45
C SER A 341 80.26 -49.13 4.30
N ALA A 342 80.14 -50.32 3.67
CA ALA A 342 81.22 -51.20 3.13
C ALA A 342 81.81 -52.16 4.23
N PRO A 343 82.39 -53.35 3.92
CA PRO A 343 83.09 -53.68 2.67
C PRO A 343 82.90 -55.10 2.06
N ASP A 344 83.34 -55.20 0.81
CA ASP A 344 83.83 -56.41 0.15
C ASP A 344 85.10 -56.94 0.85
N GLY A 345 85.30 -58.27 0.84
CA GLY A 345 86.65 -58.84 0.97
C GLY A 345 86.73 -60.22 1.63
N GLU A 346 86.90 -61.23 0.78
CA GLU A 346 87.44 -62.61 0.98
C GLU A 346 86.55 -63.71 1.58
#